data_AF-A0A9X1WGJ2-F1
#
_entry.id   AF-A0A9X1WGJ2-F1
#
_cell.length_a   1.000
_cell.length_b   1.000
_cell.length_c   1.000
_cell.angle_alpha   90.00
_cell.angle_beta   90.00
_cell.angle_gamma   90.00
#
_symmetry.space_group_name_H-M   'P 1'
#
loop_
_entity.id
_entity.type
_entity.pdbx_description
1 polymer ?
#
loop_
_entity_poly.entity_id
_entity_poly.type
_entity_poly.pdbx_seq_one_letter_code
_entity_poly.pdbx_strand_id
1 'polypeptide(L)'
;MTDVKKWKLALIAGLAVPALALTACSSDDGDSGAGPDTSSDSASDSSTEDTDSGATSDITFDGAPDGFELTSPGSRLSLDDTGHVVTRHREGPTMFWAITPGEMRDLPADAAELQDGNDDVDHFVCLDYDITYLGEGSDGTNPEDASVVSTPRLSAVGEDGYGANSIFMDMGNTCGIHEADELPSTSESLTVDKTYKASILSFVAKDENAGVDPTGLRFGFQTDIPGLDGAEDIYWN
;
A
#
# COMPACT_ATOMS: atom_id res chain seq x y z
N MET A 1 -53.18 7.94 12.98
CA MET A 1 -53.64 6.69 13.63
C MET A 1 -53.96 5.68 12.53
N THR A 2 -53.04 4.76 12.24
CA THR A 2 -53.29 3.34 11.96
C THR A 2 -51.94 2.63 11.80
N ASP A 3 -51.87 1.47 12.44
CA ASP A 3 -50.73 0.67 12.85
C ASP A 3 -50.09 -0.22 11.76
N VAL A 4 -48.76 -0.32 11.86
CA VAL A 4 -47.91 -1.52 12.00
C VAL A 4 -48.10 -2.72 11.03
N LYS A 5 -46.99 -3.07 10.35
CA LYS A 5 -46.60 -4.48 10.18
C LYS A 5 -45.08 -4.65 10.28
N LYS A 6 -44.64 -5.06 11.48
CA LYS A 6 -43.33 -5.64 11.78
C LYS A 6 -43.29 -7.06 11.20
N TRP A 7 -42.34 -7.36 10.32
CA TRP A 7 -41.94 -8.74 10.07
C TRP A 7 -40.54 -8.96 10.66
N LYS A 8 -40.53 -9.74 11.75
CA LYS A 8 -39.35 -10.41 12.29
C LYS A 8 -39.23 -11.73 11.54
N LEU A 9 -38.05 -12.05 11.05
CA LEU A 9 -37.63 -13.42 10.78
C LEU A 9 -36.19 -13.55 11.25
N ALA A 10 -35.98 -14.58 12.07
CA ALA A 10 -34.76 -14.89 12.78
C ALA A 10 -34.29 -16.29 12.35
N LEU A 11 -32.98 -16.52 12.56
CA LEU A 11 -32.24 -17.80 12.55
C LEU A 11 -32.03 -18.40 11.14
N ILE A 12 -30.86 -18.94 10.81
CA ILE A 12 -30.19 -20.06 11.49
C ILE A 12 -28.66 -19.99 11.31
N ALA A 13 -27.95 -20.33 12.39
CA ALA A 13 -26.51 -20.55 12.47
C ALA A 13 -26.07 -21.82 11.71
N GLY A 14 -24.88 -21.77 11.11
CA GLY A 14 -24.21 -22.93 10.52
C GLY A 14 -22.69 -22.79 10.60
N LEU A 15 -22.12 -23.31 11.68
CA LEU A 15 -20.68 -23.57 11.83
C LEU A 15 -20.30 -24.77 10.95
N ALA A 16 -19.25 -24.63 10.15
CA ALA A 16 -18.47 -25.76 9.65
C ALA A 16 -17.00 -25.34 9.49
N VAL A 17 -16.16 -25.84 10.39
CA VAL A 17 -14.69 -25.81 10.32
C VAL A 17 -14.22 -27.19 9.85
N PRO A 18 -13.31 -27.28 8.87
CA PRO A 18 -12.33 -28.36 8.77
C PRO A 18 -10.92 -27.76 8.86
N ALA A 19 -10.20 -27.97 9.96
CA ALA A 19 -9.30 -29.10 10.23
C ALA A 19 -8.02 -29.08 9.35
N LEU A 20 -6.94 -28.67 10.02
CA LEU A 20 -5.54 -28.73 9.59
C LEU A 20 -5.13 -30.15 9.17
N ALA A 21 -4.39 -30.26 8.07
CA ALA A 21 -3.57 -31.42 7.76
C ALA A 21 -2.11 -30.96 7.58
N LEU A 22 -1.31 -31.20 8.62
CA LEU A 22 0.15 -31.13 8.58
C LEU A 22 0.65 -32.43 7.94
N THR A 23 1.27 -32.36 6.77
CA THR A 23 2.11 -33.44 6.24
C THR A 23 3.57 -33.13 6.53
N ALA A 24 4.13 -33.94 7.43
CA ALA A 24 5.54 -34.02 7.77
C ALA A 24 6.29 -34.95 6.79
N CYS A 25 7.63 -34.86 6.86
CA CYS A 25 8.66 -35.77 6.33
C CYS A 25 8.93 -35.65 4.81
N SER A 26 10.18 -35.63 4.34
CA SER A 26 11.30 -36.45 4.80
C SER A 26 12.65 -35.83 4.44
N SER A 27 13.58 -35.88 5.38
CA SER A 27 15.02 -35.77 5.13
C SER A 27 15.51 -37.01 4.37
N ASP A 28 16.45 -36.83 3.44
CA ASP A 28 17.22 -37.91 2.82
C ASP A 28 18.71 -37.55 2.87
N ASP A 29 19.46 -38.40 3.56
CA ASP A 29 20.92 -38.35 3.70
C ASP A 29 21.56 -39.06 2.51
N GLY A 30 22.35 -38.33 1.73
CA GLY A 30 23.14 -38.86 0.59
C GLY A 30 24.63 -38.64 0.80
N ASP A 31 25.29 -39.65 1.36
CA ASP A 31 26.72 -39.72 1.64
C ASP A 31 27.56 -40.14 0.40
N SER A 32 28.81 -39.64 0.39
CA SER A 32 30.03 -40.20 -0.21
C SER A 32 30.37 -39.98 -1.70
N GLY A 33 31.38 -39.13 -1.91
CA GLY A 33 32.25 -39.13 -3.09
C GLY A 33 33.58 -38.40 -2.82
N ALA A 34 34.65 -39.16 -2.54
CA ALA A 34 35.96 -38.66 -2.13
C ALA A 34 36.91 -38.32 -3.29
N GLY A 35 37.49 -37.11 -3.22
CA GLY A 35 38.87 -36.72 -3.61
C GLY A 35 39.23 -36.55 -5.10
N PRO A 36 40.39 -35.93 -5.44
CA PRO A 36 41.40 -35.30 -4.59
C PRO A 36 41.83 -33.86 -4.99
N ASP A 37 42.43 -33.17 -4.02
CA ASP A 37 43.47 -32.13 -4.03
C ASP A 37 43.75 -31.31 -5.30
N THR A 38 43.66 -29.98 -5.15
CA THR A 38 44.62 -29.04 -5.77
C THR A 38 44.79 -27.81 -4.88
N SER A 39 45.99 -27.68 -4.33
CA SER A 39 46.47 -26.50 -3.61
C SER A 39 46.69 -25.34 -4.58
N SER A 40 46.30 -24.11 -4.19
CA SER A 40 47.20 -22.93 -4.18
C SER A 40 46.51 -21.64 -3.75
N ASP A 41 47.09 -21.03 -2.71
CA ASP A 41 47.39 -19.61 -2.54
C ASP A 41 46.28 -18.57 -2.25
N SER A 42 46.18 -18.26 -0.95
CA SER A 42 46.38 -16.94 -0.33
C SER A 42 46.09 -15.67 -1.15
N ALA A 43 45.05 -14.94 -0.75
CA ALA A 43 45.20 -13.57 -0.23
C ALA A 43 43.85 -13.10 0.35
N SER A 44 43.92 -12.61 1.58
CA SER A 44 42.86 -11.85 2.23
C SER A 44 42.45 -10.66 1.37
N ASP A 45 41.15 -10.49 1.14
CA ASP A 45 40.59 -9.15 1.19
C ASP A 45 39.26 -9.21 1.93
N SER A 46 39.31 -8.69 3.15
CA SER A 46 38.18 -8.50 4.02
C SER A 46 37.45 -7.27 3.52
N SER A 47 36.44 -7.47 2.68
CA SER A 47 35.37 -6.50 2.49
C SER A 47 34.09 -7.16 2.94
N THR A 48 33.91 -7.19 4.27
CA THR A 48 32.58 -7.18 4.86
C THR A 48 31.98 -5.86 4.44
N GLU A 49 31.34 -5.82 3.28
CA GLU A 49 30.34 -4.80 3.03
C GLU A 49 29.21 -5.15 3.99
N ASP A 50 29.18 -4.41 5.10
CA ASP A 50 28.01 -4.26 5.94
C ASP A 50 26.86 -3.91 4.99
N THR A 51 26.10 -4.94 4.60
CA THR A 51 24.74 -4.75 4.14
C THR A 51 24.01 -4.28 5.37
N ASP A 52 24.10 -2.98 5.61
CA ASP A 52 23.18 -2.21 6.43
C ASP A 52 21.83 -2.29 5.70
N SER A 53 21.21 -3.48 5.74
CA SER A 53 19.77 -3.59 5.64
C SER A 53 19.27 -2.87 6.88
N GLY A 54 19.15 -1.55 6.77
CA GLY A 54 18.75 -0.65 7.83
C GLY A 54 17.50 -1.23 8.47
N ALA A 55 17.70 -1.82 9.64
CA ALA A 55 16.64 -2.46 10.39
C ALA A 55 15.71 -1.35 10.87
N THR A 56 14.66 -1.08 10.10
CA THR A 56 13.63 -0.09 10.43
C THR A 56 12.71 -0.54 11.57
N SER A 57 12.98 -1.73 12.12
CA SER A 57 12.32 -2.28 13.31
C SER A 57 12.46 -1.41 14.57
N ASP A 58 13.36 -0.42 14.57
CA ASP A 58 13.62 0.44 15.74
C ASP A 58 12.95 1.82 15.66
N ILE A 59 12.18 2.13 14.62
CA ILE A 59 11.49 3.43 14.54
C ILE A 59 10.25 3.39 15.44
N THR A 60 10.33 4.05 16.59
CA THR A 60 9.20 4.25 17.49
C THR A 60 8.55 5.61 17.23
N PHE A 61 7.24 5.62 17.05
CA PHE A 61 6.45 6.85 16.88
C PHE A 61 5.70 7.18 18.16
N ASP A 62 5.79 8.44 18.60
CA ASP A 62 5.02 8.91 19.75
C ASP A 62 3.52 8.93 19.41
N GLY A 63 2.70 8.37 20.31
CA GLY A 63 1.26 8.22 20.09
C GLY A 63 0.87 7.19 19.03
N ALA A 64 1.78 6.28 18.64
CA ALA A 64 1.41 5.13 17.81
C ALA A 64 0.28 4.31 18.48
N PRO A 65 -0.71 3.83 17.71
CA PRO A 65 -1.73 2.92 18.22
C PRO A 65 -1.12 1.65 18.81
N ASP A 66 -1.80 1.04 19.78
CA ASP A 66 -1.35 -0.20 20.41
C ASP A 66 -1.15 -1.31 19.36
N GLY A 67 0.07 -1.84 19.28
CA GLY A 67 0.42 -2.89 18.32
C GLY A 67 0.62 -2.41 16.88
N PHE A 68 0.71 -1.10 16.64
CA PHE A 68 1.11 -0.58 15.34
C PHE A 68 2.57 -0.97 15.03
N GLU A 69 2.77 -1.62 13.89
CA GLU A 69 4.08 -1.94 13.33
C GLU A 69 4.17 -1.34 11.94
N LEU A 70 5.12 -0.44 11.73
CA LEU A 70 5.35 0.15 10.42
C LEU A 70 5.78 -0.94 9.43
N THR A 71 5.18 -0.96 8.23
CA THR A 71 5.69 -1.79 7.15
C THR A 71 7.10 -1.34 6.80
N SER A 72 8.05 -2.27 6.81
CA SER A 72 9.45 -1.98 6.52
C SER A 72 9.59 -1.26 5.17
N PRO A 73 10.30 -0.13 5.10
CA PRO A 73 10.72 0.49 3.84
C PRO A 73 11.37 -0.52 2.89
N GLY A 74 11.11 -0.37 1.59
CA GLY A 74 11.58 -1.30 0.55
C GLY A 74 10.77 -2.60 0.44
N SER A 75 9.75 -2.80 1.28
CA SER A 75 8.89 -3.99 1.20
C SER A 75 8.17 -4.10 -0.14
N ARG A 76 8.07 -5.33 -0.64
CA ARG A 76 7.20 -5.72 -1.76
C ARG A 76 6.09 -6.61 -1.22
N LEU A 77 4.87 -6.13 -1.31
CA LEU A 77 3.64 -6.75 -0.83
C LEU A 77 2.81 -7.24 -2.01
N SER A 78 1.92 -8.21 -1.77
CA SER A 78 0.92 -8.64 -2.75
C SER A 78 -0.21 -7.59 -2.83
N LEU A 79 -0.96 -7.53 -3.93
CA LEU A 79 -2.08 -6.58 -4.08
C LEU A 79 -3.21 -6.74 -3.04
N ASP A 80 -3.30 -7.85 -2.32
CA ASP A 80 -4.26 -8.08 -1.24
C ASP A 80 -3.68 -7.90 0.17
N ASP A 81 -2.38 -7.60 0.28
CA ASP A 81 -1.70 -7.43 1.56
C ASP A 81 -1.86 -5.99 2.09
N THR A 82 -2.15 -5.88 3.39
CA THR A 82 -2.21 -4.60 4.08
C THR A 82 -0.82 -4.11 4.48
N GLY A 83 -0.45 -2.90 4.06
CA GLY A 83 0.72 -2.19 4.58
C GLY A 83 0.34 -1.13 5.60
N HIS A 84 1.16 -0.95 6.63
CA HIS A 84 1.02 0.07 7.66
C HIS A 84 2.01 1.19 7.40
N VAL A 85 1.50 2.42 7.28
CA VAL A 85 2.31 3.58 6.92
C VAL A 85 2.03 4.75 7.83
N VAL A 86 2.92 5.73 7.79
CA VAL A 86 2.80 6.99 8.50
C VAL A 86 2.89 8.16 7.53
N THR A 87 2.17 9.23 7.84
CA THR A 87 2.24 10.50 7.12
C THR A 87 2.27 11.65 8.12
N ARG A 88 2.75 12.81 7.70
CA ARG A 88 2.71 14.06 8.45
C ARG A 88 2.48 15.22 7.49
N HIS A 89 1.80 16.26 7.93
CA HIS A 89 1.71 17.49 7.16
C HIS A 89 2.61 18.54 7.81
N ARG A 90 3.84 18.73 7.33
CA ARG A 90 4.76 19.73 7.87
C ARG A 90 4.97 19.55 9.39
N GLU A 91 4.53 20.52 10.19
CA GLU A 91 4.62 20.55 11.65
C GLU A 91 3.34 20.05 12.34
N GLY A 92 2.43 19.41 11.59
CA GLY A 92 1.26 18.71 12.12
C GLY A 92 1.63 17.37 12.79
N PRO A 93 0.66 16.67 13.40
CA PRO A 93 0.89 15.38 14.02
C PRO A 93 1.15 14.29 12.97
N THR A 94 1.89 13.26 13.38
CA THR A 94 2.01 12.03 12.59
C THR A 94 0.68 11.30 12.57
N MET A 95 0.19 10.93 11.39
CA MET A 95 -1.02 10.15 11.21
C MET A 95 -0.65 8.71 10.83
N PHE A 96 -1.36 7.75 11.41
CA PHE A 96 -1.13 6.32 11.24
C PHE A 96 -2.21 5.72 10.36
N TRP A 97 -1.80 4.90 9.37
CA TRP A 97 -2.69 4.37 8.37
C TRP A 97 -2.44 2.89 8.11
N ALA A 98 -3.50 2.18 7.77
CA ALA A 98 -3.43 0.88 7.09
C ALA A 98 -3.93 1.06 5.65
N ILE A 99 -3.17 0.55 4.68
CA ILE A 99 -3.47 0.65 3.26
C ILE A 99 -3.58 -0.76 2.71
N THR A 100 -4.69 -1.06 2.03
CA THR A 100 -4.87 -2.34 1.33
C THR A 100 -5.27 -2.02 -0.10
N PRO A 101 -4.45 -2.37 -1.11
CA PRO A 101 -4.89 -2.24 -2.49
C PRO A 101 -6.14 -3.10 -2.74
N GLY A 102 -6.97 -2.61 -3.65
CA GLY A 102 -8.16 -3.29 -4.11
C GLY A 102 -7.94 -3.93 -5.48
N GLU A 103 -9.05 -4.25 -6.12
CA GLU A 103 -9.05 -4.76 -7.48
C GLU A 103 -8.64 -3.66 -8.48
N MET A 104 -7.81 -4.03 -9.45
CA MET A 104 -7.57 -3.19 -10.63
C MET A 104 -8.69 -3.43 -11.64
N ARG A 105 -9.31 -2.35 -12.11
CA ARG A 105 -10.47 -2.42 -13.00
C ARG A 105 -10.30 -1.59 -14.24
N ASP A 106 -10.49 -2.23 -15.39
CA ASP A 106 -10.46 -1.57 -16.67
C ASP A 106 -11.72 -0.73 -16.90
N LEU A 107 -11.50 0.44 -17.49
CA LEU A 107 -12.53 1.33 -18.00
C LEU A 107 -12.27 1.57 -19.49
N PRO A 108 -13.33 1.75 -20.31
CA PRO A 108 -13.16 2.00 -21.73
C PRO A 108 -12.39 3.32 -21.98
N ALA A 109 -11.73 3.43 -23.14
CA ALA A 109 -10.97 4.63 -23.52
C ALA A 109 -11.76 5.94 -23.57
N ASP A 110 -13.09 5.92 -23.48
CA ASP A 110 -13.94 7.11 -23.40
C ASP A 110 -14.41 7.44 -21.96
N ALA A 111 -13.93 6.71 -20.96
CA ALA A 111 -14.34 6.90 -19.55
C ALA A 111 -13.82 8.20 -18.91
N ALA A 112 -12.70 8.73 -19.38
CA ALA A 112 -12.13 10.01 -18.94
C ALA A 112 -11.72 10.82 -20.16
N GLU A 113 -11.91 12.15 -20.13
CA GLU A 113 -11.50 13.03 -21.24
C GLU A 113 -10.12 13.64 -20.95
N LEU A 114 -9.11 13.25 -21.73
CA LEU A 114 -7.77 13.85 -21.66
C LEU A 114 -7.69 15.13 -22.50
N GLN A 115 -6.80 16.05 -22.12
CA GLN A 115 -6.63 17.34 -22.81
C GLN A 115 -6.28 17.19 -24.29
N ASP A 116 -5.46 16.19 -24.63
CA ASP A 116 -5.02 15.90 -26.00
C ASP A 116 -5.89 14.82 -26.67
N GLY A 117 -6.99 14.42 -26.04
CA GLY A 117 -7.85 13.32 -26.47
C GLY A 117 -7.32 11.94 -26.07
N ASN A 118 -8.10 10.91 -26.40
CA ASN A 118 -7.84 9.52 -25.99
C ASN A 118 -7.48 8.62 -27.18
N ASP A 119 -7.07 9.21 -28.30
CA ASP A 119 -6.82 8.46 -29.54
C ASP A 119 -5.69 7.43 -29.37
N ASP A 120 -4.74 7.68 -28.49
CA ASP A 120 -3.61 6.79 -28.17
C ASP A 120 -3.85 5.90 -26.94
N VAL A 121 -4.99 6.07 -26.25
CA VAL A 121 -5.37 5.26 -25.08
C VAL A 121 -6.13 4.03 -25.56
N ASP A 122 -5.71 2.84 -25.10
CA ASP A 122 -6.45 1.59 -25.33
C ASP A 122 -7.60 1.46 -24.31
N HIS A 123 -7.27 1.58 -23.03
CA HIS A 123 -8.22 1.63 -21.92
C HIS A 123 -7.59 2.35 -20.71
N PHE A 124 -8.44 2.82 -19.80
CA PHE A 124 -8.01 3.31 -18.49
C PHE A 124 -8.04 2.18 -17.47
N VAL A 125 -7.23 2.29 -16.42
CA VAL A 125 -7.21 1.35 -15.31
C VAL A 125 -7.41 2.12 -14.01
N CYS A 126 -8.43 1.75 -13.25
CA CYS A 126 -8.61 2.21 -11.89
C CYS A 126 -7.90 1.26 -10.94
N LEU A 127 -6.97 1.80 -10.15
CA LEU A 127 -6.31 1.11 -9.06
C LEU A 127 -6.96 1.59 -7.77
N ASP A 128 -7.99 0.88 -7.33
CA ASP A 128 -8.71 1.19 -6.10
C ASP A 128 -7.88 0.74 -4.89
N TYR A 129 -8.00 1.43 -3.76
CA TYR A 129 -7.39 1.02 -2.51
C TYR A 129 -8.18 1.56 -1.31
N ASP A 130 -8.17 0.76 -0.25
CA ASP A 130 -8.79 1.10 1.02
C ASP A 130 -7.74 1.72 1.96
N ILE A 131 -8.08 2.85 2.57
CA ILE A 131 -7.25 3.56 3.55
C ILE A 131 -7.99 3.58 4.88
N THR A 132 -7.42 2.96 5.91
CA THR A 132 -7.99 2.98 7.27
C THR A 132 -7.19 3.92 8.15
N TYR A 133 -7.87 4.88 8.79
CA TYR A 133 -7.26 5.79 9.76
C TYR A 133 -7.12 5.11 11.11
N LEU A 134 -5.90 4.98 11.62
CA LEU A 134 -5.61 4.28 12.87
C LEU A 134 -5.41 5.23 14.06
N GLY A 135 -5.26 6.53 13.79
CA GLY A 135 -5.06 7.56 14.80
C GLY A 135 -3.95 8.54 14.43
N GLU A 136 -3.61 9.41 15.38
CA GLU A 136 -2.57 10.41 15.24
C GLU A 136 -1.73 10.54 16.52
N GLY A 137 -0.49 10.98 16.34
CA GLY A 137 0.47 11.21 17.40
C GLY A 137 0.29 12.57 18.09
N SER A 138 1.01 12.76 19.20
CA SER A 138 1.06 14.02 19.97
C SER A 138 2.21 14.95 19.58
N ASP A 139 2.90 14.66 18.48
CA ASP A 139 4.16 15.26 18.04
C ASP A 139 3.99 16.51 17.17
N GLY A 140 2.76 16.87 16.80
CA GLY A 140 2.47 18.11 16.08
C GLY A 140 2.74 19.37 16.91
N THR A 141 3.45 20.33 16.33
CA THR A 141 3.79 21.61 16.98
C THR A 141 3.02 22.80 16.43
N ASN A 142 2.42 22.68 15.24
CA ASN A 142 1.63 23.74 14.62
C ASN A 142 0.14 23.38 14.54
N PRO A 143 -0.77 24.14 15.20
CA PRO A 143 -2.20 23.85 15.19
C PRO A 143 -2.86 24.04 13.82
N GLU A 144 -2.33 24.89 12.94
CA GLU A 144 -2.88 25.06 11.59
C GLU A 144 -2.64 23.80 10.75
N ASP A 145 -1.42 23.26 10.81
CA ASP A 145 -1.05 22.03 10.12
C ASP A 145 -1.74 20.80 10.73
N ALA A 146 -2.08 20.83 12.03
CA ALA A 146 -2.82 19.76 12.72
C ALA A 146 -4.26 19.59 12.23
N SER A 147 -4.84 20.61 11.61
CA SER A 147 -6.21 20.55 11.07
C SER A 147 -6.31 19.85 9.72
N VAL A 148 -5.18 19.64 9.04
CA VAL A 148 -5.10 19.10 7.68
C VAL A 148 -4.83 17.61 7.72
N VAL A 149 -5.61 16.82 6.98
CA VAL A 149 -5.30 15.40 6.80
C VAL A 149 -4.07 15.23 5.92
N SER A 150 -3.02 14.60 6.47
CA SER A 150 -1.90 14.16 5.65
C SER A 150 -2.24 12.84 4.97
N THR A 151 -2.82 12.91 3.78
CA THR A 151 -3.21 11.73 3.02
C THR A 151 -1.99 10.92 2.57
N PRO A 152 -1.99 9.58 2.72
CA PRO A 152 -0.98 8.73 2.08
C PRO A 152 -0.94 8.95 0.58
N ARG A 153 0.24 9.26 0.05
CA ARG A 153 0.43 9.52 -1.38
C ARG A 153 0.91 8.26 -2.07
N LEU A 154 0.02 7.66 -2.87
CA LEU A 154 0.35 6.52 -3.70
C LEU A 154 0.57 6.95 -5.15
N SER A 155 1.23 6.10 -5.94
CA SER A 155 1.35 6.24 -7.38
C SER A 155 1.22 4.88 -8.06
N ALA A 156 0.69 4.84 -9.28
CA ALA A 156 0.69 3.63 -10.09
C ALA A 156 2.12 3.28 -10.53
N VAL A 157 2.44 1.99 -10.54
CA VAL A 157 3.70 1.44 -11.03
C VAL A 157 3.47 0.26 -11.95
N GLY A 158 4.44 -0.02 -12.83
CA GLY A 158 4.49 -1.25 -13.61
C GLY A 158 5.24 -2.37 -12.89
N GLU A 159 5.45 -3.48 -13.61
CA GLU A 159 5.95 -4.75 -13.05
C GLU A 159 7.30 -4.59 -12.32
N ASP A 160 8.19 -3.77 -12.89
CA ASP A 160 9.52 -3.50 -12.36
C ASP A 160 9.53 -2.49 -11.19
N GLY A 161 8.38 -1.88 -10.86
CA GLY A 161 8.25 -0.80 -9.87
C GLY A 161 8.51 0.60 -10.44
N TYR A 162 8.80 0.72 -11.74
CA TYR A 162 8.85 2.02 -12.41
C TYR A 162 7.46 2.67 -12.44
N GLY A 163 7.43 4.00 -12.39
CA GLY A 163 6.17 4.74 -12.44
C GLY A 163 5.40 4.43 -13.72
N ALA A 164 4.14 4.03 -13.55
CA ALA A 164 3.23 3.79 -14.66
C ALA A 164 2.70 5.11 -15.24
N ASN A 165 2.07 5.01 -16.40
CA ASN A 165 1.24 6.06 -16.95
C ASN A 165 0.26 6.58 -15.88
N SER A 166 0.10 7.89 -15.73
CA SER A 166 -0.78 8.44 -14.68
C SER A 166 -1.44 9.72 -15.13
N ILE A 167 -2.66 9.93 -14.63
CA ILE A 167 -3.44 11.14 -14.87
C ILE A 167 -3.44 11.94 -13.58
N PHE A 168 -2.92 13.17 -13.64
CA PHE A 168 -2.70 14.02 -12.46
C PHE A 168 -3.97 14.69 -11.88
N MET A 169 -5.16 14.32 -12.35
CA MET A 169 -6.42 14.91 -11.89
C MET A 169 -7.16 13.97 -10.94
N ASP A 170 -7.79 14.54 -9.92
CA ASP A 170 -8.66 13.79 -9.01
C ASP A 170 -9.85 13.22 -9.78
N MET A 171 -9.84 11.90 -9.93
CA MET A 171 -10.75 11.13 -10.78
C MET A 171 -11.45 10.03 -9.96
N GLY A 172 -11.54 10.18 -8.63
CA GLY A 172 -12.24 9.20 -7.77
C GLY A 172 -13.64 8.85 -8.27
N ASN A 173 -14.38 9.87 -8.71
CA ASN A 173 -15.69 9.71 -9.35
C ASN A 173 -15.67 8.85 -10.62
N THR A 174 -14.62 8.98 -11.45
CA THR A 174 -14.44 8.15 -12.66
C THR A 174 -14.24 6.68 -12.29
N CYS A 175 -13.50 6.43 -11.20
CA CYS A 175 -13.35 5.11 -10.61
C CYS A 175 -14.56 4.69 -9.74
N GLY A 176 -15.65 5.47 -9.72
CA GLY A 176 -16.89 5.08 -9.05
C GLY A 176 -16.82 5.15 -7.52
N ILE A 177 -15.84 5.85 -6.96
CA ILE A 177 -15.79 6.16 -5.54
C ILE A 177 -16.85 7.22 -5.23
N HIS A 178 -17.65 6.95 -4.21
CA HIS A 178 -18.69 7.88 -3.76
C HIS A 178 -18.08 8.87 -2.76
N GLU A 179 -18.38 10.16 -2.90
CA GLU A 179 -17.86 11.25 -2.03
C GLU A 179 -17.96 10.95 -0.52
N ALA A 180 -19.03 10.28 -0.10
CA ALA A 180 -19.23 9.89 1.31
C ALA A 180 -18.22 8.86 1.86
N ASP A 181 -17.57 8.11 0.96
CA ASP A 181 -16.56 7.09 1.27
C ASP A 181 -15.13 7.65 1.10
N GLU A 182 -14.97 8.85 0.53
CA GLU A 182 -13.66 9.48 0.33
C GLU A 182 -13.04 9.94 1.65
N LEU A 183 -11.71 10.02 1.65
CA LEU A 183 -10.96 10.53 2.79
C LEU A 183 -11.24 12.04 2.95
N PRO A 184 -11.70 12.51 4.12
CA PRO A 184 -11.93 13.93 4.33
C PRO A 184 -10.62 14.71 4.32
N SER A 185 -10.69 15.99 3.96
CA SER A 185 -9.54 16.90 3.96
C SER A 185 -9.19 17.48 5.34
N THR A 186 -10.08 17.31 6.33
CA THR A 186 -9.92 17.86 7.69
C THR A 186 -9.83 16.75 8.73
N SER A 187 -8.88 16.87 9.65
CA SER A 187 -8.60 15.84 10.66
C SER A 187 -9.76 15.62 11.62
N GLU A 188 -10.50 16.66 11.97
CA GLU A 188 -11.71 16.57 12.83
C GLU A 188 -12.81 15.67 12.26
N SER A 189 -12.81 15.46 10.94
CA SER A 189 -13.78 14.59 10.26
C SER A 189 -13.32 13.14 10.19
N LEU A 190 -12.07 12.83 10.59
CA LEU A 190 -11.58 11.48 10.64
C LEU A 190 -12.18 10.73 11.83
N THR A 191 -12.50 9.47 11.61
CA THR A 191 -12.91 8.51 12.64
C THR A 191 -11.88 7.39 12.68
N VAL A 192 -11.34 7.11 13.87
CA VAL A 192 -10.42 5.98 14.08
C VAL A 192 -11.11 4.67 13.70
N ASP A 193 -10.36 3.76 13.08
CA ASP A 193 -10.79 2.49 12.52
C ASP A 193 -11.82 2.60 11.38
N LYS A 194 -12.08 3.82 10.87
CA LYS A 194 -12.88 4.00 9.66
C LYS A 194 -12.00 3.80 8.43
N THR A 195 -12.46 2.94 7.54
CA THR A 195 -11.93 2.76 6.20
C THR A 195 -12.59 3.73 5.22
N TYR A 196 -11.76 4.39 4.44
CA TYR A 196 -12.10 5.28 3.33
C TYR A 196 -11.62 4.66 2.02
N LYS A 197 -12.18 5.13 0.91
CA LYS A 197 -11.84 4.67 -0.43
C LYS A 197 -11.06 5.75 -1.17
N ALA A 198 -10.05 5.32 -1.90
CA ALA A 198 -9.30 6.14 -2.84
C ALA A 198 -8.94 5.32 -4.08
N SER A 199 -8.59 6.00 -5.16
CA SER A 199 -8.23 5.36 -6.43
C SER A 199 -7.18 6.16 -7.17
N ILE A 200 -6.33 5.47 -7.93
CA ILE A 200 -5.48 6.09 -8.93
C ILE A 200 -6.01 5.73 -10.32
N LEU A 201 -6.19 6.74 -11.17
CA LEU A 201 -6.50 6.51 -12.58
C LEU A 201 -5.21 6.50 -13.40
N SER A 202 -4.96 5.36 -14.03
CA SER A 202 -3.87 5.11 -14.97
C SER A 202 -4.43 4.72 -16.34
N PHE A 203 -3.57 4.47 -17.33
CA PHE A 203 -3.99 4.03 -18.66
C PHE A 203 -2.96 3.12 -19.31
N VAL A 204 -3.47 2.25 -20.18
CA VAL A 204 -2.69 1.44 -21.11
C VAL A 204 -2.74 2.11 -22.48
N ALA A 205 -1.60 2.30 -23.11
CA ALA A 205 -1.51 2.90 -24.43
C ALA A 205 -1.71 1.83 -25.53
N LYS A 206 -2.18 2.25 -26.71
CA LYS A 206 -2.30 1.36 -27.87
C LYS A 206 -0.95 0.93 -28.45
N ASP A 207 0.07 1.76 -28.28
CA ASP A 207 1.45 1.42 -28.61
C ASP A 207 2.14 0.86 -27.37
N GLU A 208 2.59 -0.39 -27.43
CA GLU A 208 3.26 -1.10 -26.33
C GLU A 208 4.57 -0.42 -25.87
N ASN A 209 5.12 0.52 -26.67
CA ASN A 209 6.29 1.30 -26.30
C ASN A 209 5.94 2.69 -25.73
N ALA A 210 4.66 3.03 -25.65
CA ALA A 210 4.18 4.32 -25.17
C ALA A 210 3.88 4.27 -23.66
N GLY A 211 4.94 4.38 -22.87
CA GLY A 211 4.85 4.47 -21.42
C GLY A 211 4.94 3.12 -20.72
N VAL A 212 4.38 3.05 -19.51
CA VAL A 212 4.43 1.87 -18.65
C VAL A 212 3.03 1.54 -18.18
N ASP A 213 2.59 0.31 -18.43
CA ASP A 213 1.29 -0.18 -18.00
C ASP A 213 1.22 -0.31 -16.47
N PRO A 214 0.08 0.05 -15.85
CA PRO A 214 -0.10 -0.09 -14.42
C PRO A 214 -0.29 -1.57 -14.04
N THR A 215 0.55 -2.06 -13.14
CA THR A 215 0.41 -3.40 -12.54
C THR A 215 0.30 -3.36 -11.03
N GLY A 216 0.46 -2.18 -10.41
CA GLY A 216 0.34 -2.05 -8.96
C GLY A 216 0.57 -0.63 -8.44
N LEU A 217 0.86 -0.53 -7.15
CA LEU A 217 0.95 0.72 -6.41
C LEU A 217 2.30 0.85 -5.70
N ARG A 218 2.77 2.09 -5.56
CA ARG A 218 3.85 2.44 -4.63
C ARG A 218 3.41 3.48 -3.62
N PHE A 219 3.95 3.39 -2.42
CA PHE A 219 3.87 4.43 -1.39
C PHE A 219 5.27 4.95 -1.10
N GLY A 220 5.44 6.27 -1.21
CA GLY A 220 6.67 6.95 -0.84
C GLY A 220 6.56 7.63 0.52
N PHE A 221 7.56 7.42 1.37
CA PHE A 221 7.62 8.07 2.67
C PHE A 221 7.86 9.57 2.53
N GLN A 222 7.30 10.34 3.45
CA GLN A 222 7.49 11.79 3.49
C GLN A 222 8.76 12.12 4.29
N THR A 223 9.54 13.06 3.79
CA THR A 223 10.85 13.46 4.36
C THR A 223 10.73 14.35 5.61
N ASP A 224 9.52 14.68 6.06
CA ASP A 224 9.27 15.45 7.28
C ASP A 224 9.03 14.55 8.50
N ILE A 225 9.15 13.22 8.34
CA ILE A 225 9.02 12.25 9.41
C ILE A 225 10.42 11.77 9.84
N PRO A 226 10.86 12.06 11.08
CA PRO A 226 12.16 11.65 11.58
C PRO A 226 12.39 10.15 11.46
N GLY A 227 13.56 9.76 10.95
CA GLY A 227 13.94 8.36 10.78
C GLY A 227 13.47 7.72 9.46
N LEU A 228 12.70 8.44 8.64
CA LEU A 228 12.25 7.99 7.32
C LEU A 228 12.85 8.81 6.16
N ASP A 229 13.83 9.66 6.46
CA ASP A 229 14.59 10.39 5.45
C ASP A 229 15.34 9.43 4.52
N GLY A 230 14.95 9.42 3.24
CA GLY A 230 15.55 8.52 2.26
C GLY A 230 15.12 7.05 2.40
N ALA A 231 14.08 6.77 3.18
CA ALA A 231 13.48 5.45 3.25
C ALA A 231 13.02 5.00 1.86
N GLU A 232 13.26 3.72 1.54
CA GLU A 232 12.81 3.12 0.29
C GLU A 232 11.28 2.99 0.25
N ASP A 233 10.69 3.18 -0.92
CA ASP A 233 9.24 3.06 -1.14
C ASP A 233 8.73 1.64 -0.82
N ILE A 234 7.45 1.55 -0.45
CA ILE A 234 6.71 0.27 -0.36
C ILE A 234 6.02 0.04 -1.71
N TYR A 235 6.02 -1.20 -2.19
CA TYR A 235 5.37 -1.59 -3.44
C TYR A 235 4.32 -2.67 -3.20
N TRP A 236 3.20 -2.60 -3.91
CA TRP A 236 2.18 -3.64 -4.01
C TRP A 236 2.03 -4.04 -5.48
N ASN A 237 2.41 -5.26 -5.84
CA ASN A 237 2.33 -5.82 -7.21
C ASN A 237 1.89 -7.29 -7.19
#